data_AF-A0A9Q2P1E1-F1
#
_entry.id   AF-A0A9Q2P1E1-F1
#
_cell.length_a   1.000
_cell.length_b   1.000
_cell.length_c   1.000
_cell.angle_alpha   90.00
_cell.angle_beta   90.00
_cell.angle_gamma   90.00
#
_symmetry.space_group_name_H-M   'P 1'
#
loop_
_entity.id
_entity.type
_entity.pdbx_description
1 polymer ?
#
loop_
_entity_poly.entity_id
_entity_poly.type
_entity_poly.pdbx_seq_one_letter_code
_entity_poly.pdbx_strand_id
1 'polypeptide(L)'
;MPLAVLVLILSIAFAASPLLVPGFGGFDPNQFPIPQDSPPVQPAGYAFSIWGLIYLWLIASALFGLKRAAEWTAMRPALAVSLAIGATWLPVAMLSPIWAAILIWAMLVTALIALVRAPMIDKPWAAWPIGLYTGWLSAASCVSLGLLAAGYGWMSQQTAAYVFVGLAILLAMVVQSLLNRTPTYGLTVIWALIAVAVHNWDSATTGVAWLALIGAVAMVLPMVRSARV
;
A
#
# COMPACT_ATOMS: atom_id res chain seq x y z
N MET A 1 4.35 -26.79 7.34
CA MET A 1 3.36 -26.42 8.37
C MET A 1 3.76 -25.22 9.23
N PRO A 2 4.96 -25.09 9.83
CA PRO A 2 5.25 -24.01 10.79
C PRO A 2 5.11 -22.61 10.18
N LEU A 3 5.55 -22.43 8.94
CA LEU A 3 5.48 -21.14 8.26
C LEU A 3 4.04 -20.70 7.90
N ALA A 4 3.12 -21.65 7.70
CA ALA A 4 1.71 -21.32 7.44
C ALA A 4 1.04 -20.73 8.69
N VAL A 5 1.30 -21.34 9.85
CA VAL A 5 0.82 -20.87 11.15
C VAL A 5 1.45 -19.51 11.48
N LEU A 6 2.75 -19.32 11.19
CA LEU A 6 3.40 -18.04 11.38
C LEU A 6 2.74 -16.92 10.56
N VAL A 7 2.45 -17.15 9.27
CA VAL A 7 1.74 -16.16 8.45
C VAL A 7 0.37 -15.82 9.01
N LEU A 8 -0.37 -16.80 9.55
CA LEU A 8 -1.66 -16.55 10.20
C LEU A 8 -1.49 -15.67 11.45
N ILE A 9 -0.56 -16.02 12.35
CA ILE A 9 -0.28 -15.24 13.56
C ILE A 9 0.10 -13.80 13.19
N LEU A 10 0.99 -13.63 12.21
CA LEU A 10 1.43 -12.31 11.76
C LEU A 10 0.32 -11.53 11.06
N SER A 11 -0.58 -12.18 10.33
CA SER A 11 -1.75 -11.52 9.73
C SER A 11 -2.69 -10.98 10.81
N ILE A 12 -2.92 -11.76 11.88
CA ILE A 12 -3.72 -11.34 13.03
C ILE A 12 -3.02 -10.21 13.79
N ALA A 13 -1.72 -10.35 14.07
CA ALA A 13 -0.94 -9.32 14.75
C ALA A 13 -0.92 -8.01 13.95
N PHE A 14 -0.80 -8.08 12.62
CA PHE A 14 -0.86 -6.91 11.76
C PHE A 14 -2.23 -6.24 11.80
N ALA A 15 -3.31 -7.03 11.70
CA ALA A 15 -4.68 -6.53 11.80
C ALA A 15 -5.02 -5.95 13.18
N ALA A 16 -4.35 -6.42 14.25
CA ALA A 16 -4.51 -5.91 15.60
C ALA A 16 -3.69 -4.65 15.88
N SER A 17 -2.70 -4.31 15.03
CA SER A 17 -1.81 -3.16 15.21
C SER A 17 -2.55 -1.83 15.44
N PRO A 18 -3.68 -1.51 14.75
CA PRO A 18 -4.46 -0.30 15.03
C PRO A 18 -5.04 -0.21 16.45
N LEU A 19 -5.20 -1.34 17.16
CA LEU A 19 -5.67 -1.34 18.56
C LEU A 19 -4.62 -0.73 19.51
N LEU A 20 -3.35 -0.76 19.11
CA LEU A 20 -2.25 -0.15 19.86
C LEU A 20 -2.16 1.37 19.62
N VAL A 21 -2.72 1.83 18.50
CA VAL A 21 -2.64 3.23 18.05
C VAL A 21 -4.00 3.68 17.50
N PRO A 22 -5.00 3.93 18.38
CA PRO A 22 -6.32 4.35 17.94
C PRO A 22 -6.25 5.68 17.17
N GLY A 23 -6.86 5.74 15.98
CA GLY A 23 -7.01 6.99 15.23
C GLY A 23 -5.90 7.33 14.23
N PHE A 24 -5.00 6.41 13.91
CA PHE A 24 -4.00 6.65 12.85
C PHE A 24 -4.66 6.85 11.47
N GLY A 25 -4.54 8.06 10.91
CA GLY A 25 -5.01 8.44 9.57
C GLY A 25 -3.94 9.06 8.67
N GLY A 26 -2.67 8.98 9.10
CA GLY A 26 -1.53 9.70 8.53
C GLY A 26 -0.50 10.02 9.61
N PHE A 27 0.66 10.53 9.19
CA PHE A 27 1.63 11.08 10.14
C PHE A 27 1.06 12.32 10.82
N ASP A 28 1.43 12.56 12.08
CA ASP A 28 1.10 13.83 12.74
C ASP A 28 1.89 14.95 12.03
N PRO A 29 1.21 16.01 11.56
CA PRO A 29 1.86 17.14 10.87
C PRO A 29 3.08 17.70 11.60
N ASN A 30 3.08 17.69 12.93
CA ASN A 30 4.13 18.28 13.76
C ASN A 30 5.34 17.36 13.97
N GLN A 31 5.33 16.14 13.41
CA GLN A 31 6.49 15.25 13.41
C GLN A 31 7.58 15.69 12.41
N PHE A 32 7.26 16.66 11.54
CA PHE A 32 8.17 17.19 10.52
C PHE A 32 8.68 18.58 10.91
N PRO A 33 9.91 18.96 10.52
CA PRO A 33 10.41 20.32 10.70
C PRO A 33 9.51 21.39 10.07
N ILE A 34 8.94 21.09 8.89
CA ILE A 34 7.91 21.90 8.24
C ILE A 34 6.59 21.14 8.35
N PRO A 35 5.58 21.65 9.10
CA PRO A 35 4.33 20.95 9.31
C PRO A 35 3.61 20.55 8.02
N GLN A 36 3.01 19.35 8.04
CA GLN A 36 2.30 18.75 6.91
C GLN A 36 0.80 18.63 7.22
N ASP A 37 0.09 19.76 7.35
CA ASP A 37 -1.31 19.78 7.83
C ASP A 37 -2.32 19.24 6.81
N SER A 38 -2.17 19.60 5.53
CA SER A 38 -3.00 19.11 4.42
C SER A 38 -2.16 18.93 3.15
N PRO A 39 -1.16 18.04 3.20
CA PRO A 39 -0.19 17.90 2.13
C PRO A 39 -0.85 17.31 0.88
N PRO A 40 -0.76 17.97 -0.30
CA PRO A 40 -1.43 17.55 -1.54
C PRO A 40 -1.10 16.13 -2.02
N VAL A 41 0.00 15.54 -1.56
CA VAL A 41 0.40 14.17 -1.90
C VAL A 41 -0.45 13.12 -1.18
N GLN A 42 -1.08 13.45 -0.05
CA GLN A 42 -1.82 12.51 0.79
C GLN A 42 -3.24 12.26 0.23
N PRO A 43 -3.74 11.01 0.28
CA PRO A 43 -5.12 10.73 -0.06
C PRO A 43 -6.10 11.24 0.99
N ALA A 44 -7.36 11.45 0.60
CA ALA A 44 -8.44 11.78 1.52
C ALA A 44 -8.61 10.68 2.61
N GLY A 45 -8.99 11.08 3.83
CA GLY A 45 -9.00 10.21 5.01
C GLY A 45 -9.84 8.93 4.87
N TYR A 46 -10.93 8.95 4.10
CA TYR A 46 -11.76 7.74 3.88
C TYR A 46 -10.97 6.61 3.17
N ALA A 47 -9.90 6.95 2.45
CA ALA A 47 -9.10 5.98 1.70
C ALA A 47 -8.48 4.92 2.59
N PHE A 48 -8.14 5.28 3.83
CA PHE A 48 -7.55 4.38 4.82
C PHE A 48 -8.51 3.28 5.28
N SER A 49 -9.82 3.38 4.98
CA SER A 49 -10.78 2.29 5.24
C SER A 49 -10.46 1.01 4.46
N ILE A 50 -9.66 1.11 3.39
CA ILE A 50 -9.16 -0.04 2.62
C ILE A 50 -8.37 -1.03 3.49
N TRP A 51 -7.75 -0.56 4.58
CA TRP A 51 -7.02 -1.43 5.51
C TRP A 51 -7.93 -2.46 6.16
N GLY A 52 -9.19 -2.13 6.46
CA GLY A 52 -10.16 -3.11 6.99
C GLY A 52 -10.35 -4.28 6.04
N LEU A 53 -10.48 -4.01 4.75
CA LEU A 53 -10.58 -5.04 3.71
C LEU A 53 -9.26 -5.83 3.57
N ILE A 54 -8.11 -5.14 3.55
CA ILE A 54 -6.79 -5.76 3.49
C ILE A 54 -6.59 -6.75 4.64
N TYR A 55 -6.84 -6.31 5.88
CA TYR A 55 -6.64 -7.12 7.07
C TYR A 55 -7.53 -8.36 7.08
N LEU A 56 -8.84 -8.19 6.84
CA LEU A 56 -9.78 -9.31 6.82
C LEU A 56 -9.42 -10.33 5.73
N TRP A 57 -9.04 -9.86 4.54
CA TRP A 57 -8.71 -10.74 3.44
C TRP A 57 -7.37 -11.45 3.62
N LEU A 58 -6.35 -10.80 4.19
CA LEU A 58 -5.09 -11.45 4.55
C LEU A 58 -5.27 -12.53 5.62
N ILE A 59 -6.13 -12.30 6.62
CA ILE A 59 -6.47 -13.31 7.63
C ILE A 59 -7.21 -14.49 6.97
N ALA A 60 -8.23 -14.22 6.15
CA ALA A 60 -8.97 -15.27 5.45
C ALA A 60 -8.07 -16.07 4.50
N SER A 61 -7.16 -15.40 3.80
CA SER A 61 -6.09 -15.99 2.99
C SER A 61 -5.22 -16.92 3.82
N ALA A 62 -4.70 -16.46 4.97
CA ALA A 62 -3.83 -17.25 5.83
C ALA A 62 -4.55 -18.49 6.41
N LEU A 63 -5.82 -18.36 6.80
CA LEU A 63 -6.66 -19.47 7.26
C LEU A 63 -6.87 -20.53 6.17
N PHE A 64 -7.24 -20.11 4.96
CA PHE A 64 -7.37 -21.01 3.82
C PHE A 64 -6.02 -21.68 3.51
N GLY A 65 -4.94 -20.89 3.56
CA GLY A 65 -3.57 -21.31 3.33
C GLY A 65 -3.04 -22.35 4.30
N LEU A 66 -3.67 -22.57 5.46
CA LEU A 66 -3.30 -23.67 6.37
C LEU A 66 -3.44 -25.05 5.69
N LYS A 67 -4.41 -25.18 4.77
CA LYS A 67 -4.67 -26.42 4.02
C LYS A 67 -3.82 -26.56 2.75
N ARG A 68 -3.05 -25.53 2.37
CA ARG A 68 -2.23 -25.46 1.14
C ARG A 68 -0.75 -25.53 1.46
N ALA A 69 -0.29 -26.65 2.00
CA ALA A 69 1.05 -26.74 2.57
C ALA A 69 2.15 -26.60 1.52
N ALA A 70 2.05 -27.28 0.38
CA ALA A 70 3.09 -27.35 -0.63
C ALA A 70 3.04 -26.17 -1.62
N GLU A 71 1.85 -25.88 -2.14
CA GLU A 71 1.59 -24.97 -3.25
C GLU A 71 1.90 -23.51 -2.90
N TRP A 72 1.78 -23.14 -1.63
CA TRP A 72 1.92 -21.77 -1.15
C TRP A 72 3.28 -21.50 -0.50
N THR A 73 4.17 -22.49 -0.45
CA THR A 73 5.45 -22.39 0.27
C THR A 73 6.32 -21.24 -0.23
N ALA A 74 6.33 -20.98 -1.54
CA ALA A 74 7.21 -19.99 -2.15
C ALA A 74 6.90 -18.53 -1.75
N MET A 75 5.62 -18.18 -1.54
CA MET A 75 5.23 -16.81 -1.18
C MET A 75 5.37 -16.50 0.31
N ARG A 76 5.26 -17.52 1.18
CA ARG A 76 5.12 -17.33 2.62
C ARG A 76 6.31 -16.65 3.31
N PRO A 77 7.60 -16.93 3.00
CA PRO A 77 8.70 -16.30 3.73
C PRO A 77 8.69 -14.78 3.56
N ALA A 78 8.53 -14.31 2.32
CA ALA A 78 8.50 -12.89 2.02
C ALA A 78 7.24 -12.23 2.58
N LEU A 79 6.08 -12.91 2.52
CA LEU A 79 4.85 -12.42 3.13
C LEU A 79 4.99 -12.30 4.65
N ALA A 80 5.57 -13.29 5.32
CA ALA A 80 5.81 -13.27 6.77
C ALA A 80 6.67 -12.07 7.17
N VAL A 81 7.76 -11.80 6.45
CA VAL A 81 8.60 -10.61 6.73
C VAL A 81 7.79 -9.32 6.56
N SER A 82 7.02 -9.19 5.48
CA SER A 82 6.19 -8.00 5.23
C SER A 82 5.17 -7.77 6.35
N LEU A 83 4.46 -8.83 6.78
CA LEU A 83 3.46 -8.77 7.84
C LEU A 83 4.07 -8.50 9.22
N ALA A 84 5.25 -9.06 9.51
CA ALA A 84 5.96 -8.79 10.76
C ALA A 84 6.36 -7.32 10.87
N ILE A 85 6.90 -6.73 9.80
CA ILE A 85 7.18 -5.29 9.76
C ILE A 85 5.87 -4.51 9.92
N GLY A 86 4.82 -4.88 9.17
CA GLY A 86 3.51 -4.25 9.23
C GLY A 86 2.90 -4.20 10.63
N ALA A 87 3.01 -5.27 11.40
CA ALA A 87 2.49 -5.32 12.77
C ALA A 87 3.12 -4.26 13.69
N THR A 88 4.38 -3.88 13.41
CA THR A 88 5.12 -2.85 14.17
C THR A 88 5.07 -1.46 13.54
N TRP A 89 4.57 -1.34 12.30
CA TRP A 89 4.71 -0.11 11.52
C TRP A 89 3.95 1.06 12.14
N LEU A 90 2.70 0.86 12.59
CA LEU A 90 1.88 1.93 13.17
C LEU A 90 2.51 2.55 14.43
N PRO A 91 2.97 1.76 15.43
CA PRO A 91 3.73 2.30 16.55
C PRO A 91 4.96 3.12 16.14
N VAL A 92 5.72 2.66 15.13
CA VAL A 92 6.89 3.40 14.64
C VAL A 92 6.50 4.70 13.94
N ALA A 93 5.40 4.69 13.18
CA ALA A 93 4.87 5.87 12.50
C ALA A 93 4.44 6.99 13.45
N MET A 94 4.06 6.66 14.69
CA MET A 94 3.77 7.67 15.72
C MET A 94 5.02 8.33 16.31
N LEU A 95 6.20 7.76 16.05
CA LEU A 95 7.45 8.25 16.62
C LEU A 95 8.35 8.87 15.56
N SER A 96 8.36 8.35 14.34
CA SER A 96 9.29 8.80 13.30
C SER A 96 8.76 8.56 11.88
N PRO A 97 8.49 9.64 11.12
CA PRO A 97 8.17 9.54 9.70
C PRO A 97 9.30 8.90 8.86
N ILE A 98 10.57 9.16 9.21
CA ILE A 98 11.73 8.59 8.51
C ILE A 98 11.74 7.06 8.64
N TRP A 99 11.67 6.54 9.87
CA TRP A 99 11.69 5.09 10.08
C TRP A 99 10.45 4.43 9.50
N ALA A 100 9.28 5.06 9.61
CA ALA A 100 8.08 4.55 8.98
C ALA A 100 8.19 4.49 7.45
N ALA A 101 8.83 5.47 6.80
CA ALA A 101 9.11 5.42 5.36
C ALA A 101 10.06 4.25 5.01
N ILE A 102 11.13 4.04 5.77
CA ILE A 102 12.04 2.90 5.57
C ILE A 102 11.28 1.58 5.69
N LEU A 103 10.48 1.43 6.74
CA LEU A 103 9.72 0.21 7.01
C LEU A 103 8.64 -0.04 5.95
N ILE A 104 7.91 0.98 5.48
CA ILE A 104 6.88 0.77 4.45
C ILE A 104 7.48 0.35 3.11
N TRP A 105 8.68 0.84 2.76
CA TRP A 105 9.43 0.37 1.59
C TRP A 105 9.93 -1.07 1.77
N ALA A 106 10.43 -1.43 2.96
CA ALA A 106 10.80 -2.81 3.27
C ALA A 106 9.58 -3.77 3.20
N MET A 107 8.42 -3.33 3.70
CA MET A 107 7.14 -4.04 3.57
C MET A 107 6.77 -4.22 2.09
N LEU A 108 6.88 -3.16 1.29
CA LEU A 108 6.54 -3.18 -0.14
C LEU A 108 7.42 -4.16 -0.90
N VAL A 109 8.74 -4.11 -0.74
CA VAL A 109 9.68 -5.01 -1.44
C VAL A 109 9.36 -6.47 -1.10
N THR A 110 9.16 -6.78 0.17
CA THR A 110 8.86 -8.15 0.60
C THR A 110 7.45 -8.60 0.17
N ALA A 111 6.47 -7.70 0.15
CA ALA A 111 5.13 -7.97 -0.39
C ALA A 111 5.14 -8.19 -1.91
N LEU A 112 5.96 -7.45 -2.67
CA LEU A 112 6.17 -7.68 -4.11
C LEU A 112 6.80 -9.03 -4.37
N ILE A 113 7.83 -9.42 -3.61
CA ILE A 113 8.44 -10.75 -3.70
C ILE A 113 7.40 -11.85 -3.40
N ALA A 114 6.59 -11.67 -2.35
CA ALA A 114 5.50 -12.59 -2.03
C ALA A 114 4.48 -12.68 -3.17
N LEU A 115 4.09 -11.55 -3.76
CA LEU A 115 3.11 -11.48 -4.84
C LEU A 115 3.61 -12.14 -6.14
N VAL A 116 4.88 -11.94 -6.49
CA VAL A 116 5.50 -12.60 -7.65
C VAL A 116 5.58 -14.12 -7.44
N ARG A 117 5.78 -14.56 -6.19
CA ARG A 117 5.82 -15.98 -5.83
C ARG A 117 4.45 -16.57 -5.47
N ALA A 118 3.40 -15.76 -5.47
CA ALA A 118 2.06 -16.23 -5.14
C ALA A 118 1.56 -17.21 -6.20
N PRO A 119 1.01 -18.36 -5.80
CA PRO A 119 0.44 -19.31 -6.73
C PRO A 119 -0.78 -18.71 -7.43
N MET A 120 -0.95 -19.08 -8.69
CA MET A 120 -2.12 -18.70 -9.49
C MET A 120 -3.27 -19.71 -9.37
N ILE A 121 -3.03 -20.84 -8.71
CA ILE A 121 -4.11 -21.69 -8.20
C ILE A 121 -4.71 -21.00 -6.95
N ASP A 122 -6.02 -21.02 -6.83
CA ASP A 122 -6.75 -20.33 -5.75
C ASP A 122 -6.49 -18.80 -5.70
N LYS A 123 -6.43 -18.12 -6.85
CA LYS A 123 -6.14 -16.67 -6.95
C LYS A 123 -6.89 -15.82 -5.89
N PRO A 124 -8.19 -16.02 -5.63
CA PRO A 124 -8.93 -15.23 -4.63
C PRO A 124 -8.43 -15.38 -3.19
N TRP A 125 -7.71 -16.47 -2.89
CA TRP A 125 -7.19 -16.76 -1.54
C TRP A 125 -5.67 -16.61 -1.44
N ALA A 126 -4.94 -16.56 -2.57
CA ALA A 126 -3.49 -16.38 -2.61
C ALA A 126 -3.08 -15.03 -3.22
N ALA A 127 -3.03 -14.95 -4.55
CA ALA A 127 -2.48 -13.79 -5.25
C ALA A 127 -3.31 -12.49 -5.04
N TRP A 128 -4.64 -12.58 -4.99
CA TRP A 128 -5.51 -11.40 -4.90
C TRP A 128 -5.40 -10.60 -3.60
N PRO A 129 -5.45 -11.21 -2.39
CA PRO A 129 -5.27 -10.49 -1.14
C PRO A 129 -3.88 -9.82 -1.05
N ILE A 130 -2.83 -10.53 -1.49
CA ILE A 130 -1.48 -9.97 -1.54
C ILE A 130 -1.42 -8.83 -2.58
N GLY A 131 -2.07 -8.98 -3.73
CA GLY A 131 -2.15 -7.93 -4.75
C GLY A 131 -2.77 -6.65 -4.20
N LEU A 132 -3.90 -6.77 -3.50
CA LEU A 132 -4.61 -5.65 -2.89
C LEU A 132 -3.71 -4.92 -1.87
N TYR A 133 -3.09 -5.69 -0.97
CA TYR A 133 -2.13 -5.20 0.02
C TYR A 133 -0.93 -4.49 -0.63
N THR A 134 -0.26 -5.12 -1.60
CA THR A 134 0.94 -4.58 -2.25
C THR A 134 0.63 -3.34 -3.10
N GLY A 135 -0.56 -3.28 -3.71
CA GLY A 135 -1.03 -2.10 -4.45
C GLY A 135 -1.16 -0.88 -3.54
N TRP A 136 -1.79 -1.05 -2.37
CA TRP A 136 -1.87 0.01 -1.37
C TRP A 136 -0.48 0.43 -0.86
N LEU A 137 0.39 -0.52 -0.53
CA LEU A 137 1.76 -0.22 -0.10
C LEU A 137 2.54 0.58 -1.14
N SER A 138 2.36 0.29 -2.43
CA SER A 138 3.04 1.03 -3.50
C SER A 138 2.68 2.52 -3.47
N ALA A 139 1.39 2.84 -3.33
CA ALA A 139 0.93 4.22 -3.22
C ALA A 139 1.43 4.87 -1.91
N ALA A 140 1.27 4.18 -0.77
CA ALA A 140 1.67 4.69 0.54
C ALA A 140 3.18 4.92 0.66
N SER A 141 4.01 4.05 0.06
CA SER A 141 5.46 4.23 -0.02
C SER A 141 5.84 5.50 -0.77
N CYS A 142 5.20 5.80 -1.91
CA CYS A 142 5.44 7.04 -2.64
C CYS A 142 4.95 8.27 -1.86
N VAL A 143 3.77 8.20 -1.23
CA VAL A 143 3.25 9.27 -0.36
C VAL A 143 4.22 9.57 0.78
N SER A 144 4.78 8.55 1.43
CA SER A 144 5.75 8.73 2.52
C SER A 144 6.99 9.52 2.08
N LEU A 145 7.49 9.31 0.87
CA LEU A 145 8.60 10.09 0.32
C LEU A 145 8.21 11.53 0.02
N GLY A 146 6.98 11.77 -0.46
CA GLY A 146 6.46 13.13 -0.68
C GLY A 146 6.32 13.91 0.62
N LEU A 147 5.81 13.27 1.67
CA LEU A 147 5.71 13.86 3.00
C LEU A 147 7.10 14.18 3.59
N LEU A 148 8.08 13.29 3.43
CA LEU A 148 9.46 13.57 3.84
C LEU A 148 10.09 14.70 3.03
N ALA A 149 9.96 14.68 1.69
CA ALA A 149 10.55 15.71 0.83
C ALA A 149 10.01 17.11 1.13
N ALA A 150 8.71 17.22 1.39
CA ALA A 150 8.10 18.48 1.78
C ALA A 150 8.37 18.84 3.25
N GLY A 151 8.26 17.88 4.16
CA GLY A 151 8.42 18.09 5.60
C GLY A 151 9.83 18.46 6.02
N TYR A 152 10.85 18.05 5.27
CA TYR A 152 12.25 18.43 5.48
C TYR A 152 12.71 19.60 4.59
N GLY A 153 11.80 20.20 3.82
CA GLY A 153 12.08 21.40 3.03
C GLY A 153 12.92 21.17 1.77
N TRP A 154 13.06 19.93 1.30
CA TRP A 154 13.74 19.64 0.02
C TRP A 154 12.90 20.06 -1.19
N MET A 155 11.58 20.09 -1.04
CA MET A 155 10.62 20.53 -2.05
C MET A 155 9.45 21.28 -1.39
N SER A 156 8.73 22.09 -2.16
CA SER A 156 7.41 22.57 -1.71
C SER A 156 6.42 21.40 -1.66
N GLN A 157 5.38 21.50 -0.82
CA GLN A 157 4.33 20.47 -0.73
C GLN A 157 3.68 20.18 -2.10
N GLN A 158 3.46 21.21 -2.91
CA GLN A 158 2.90 21.07 -4.26
C GLN A 158 3.84 20.34 -5.22
N THR A 159 5.13 20.72 -5.26
CA THR A 159 6.12 20.05 -6.12
C THR A 159 6.31 18.59 -5.71
N ALA A 160 6.41 18.33 -4.40
CA ALA A 160 6.48 16.96 -3.88
C ALA A 160 5.26 16.13 -4.32
N ALA A 161 4.06 16.69 -4.26
CA ALA A 161 2.86 15.99 -4.70
C ALA A 161 2.91 15.59 -6.18
N TYR A 162 3.27 16.50 -7.09
CA TYR A 162 3.42 16.15 -8.51
C TYR A 162 4.46 15.04 -8.73
N VAL A 163 5.61 15.17 -8.09
CA VAL A 163 6.72 14.20 -8.24
C VAL A 163 6.32 12.82 -7.72
N PHE A 164 5.78 12.75 -6.50
CA PHE A 164 5.55 11.47 -5.84
C PHE A 164 4.22 10.81 -6.19
N VAL A 165 3.18 11.58 -6.59
CA VAL A 165 1.99 11.01 -7.26
C VAL A 165 2.39 10.48 -8.64
N GLY A 166 3.21 11.23 -9.39
CA GLY A 166 3.76 10.76 -10.67
C GLY A 166 4.58 9.47 -10.52
N LEU A 167 5.43 9.41 -9.49
CA LEU A 167 6.20 8.20 -9.15
C LEU A 167 5.29 7.02 -8.80
N ALA A 168 4.22 7.24 -8.01
CA ALA A 168 3.25 6.20 -7.68
C ALA A 168 2.57 5.64 -8.93
N ILE A 169 2.16 6.49 -9.87
CA ILE A 169 1.57 6.10 -11.15
C ILE A 169 2.58 5.28 -11.97
N LEU A 170 3.81 5.78 -12.12
CA LEU A 170 4.85 5.09 -12.90
C LEU A 170 5.18 3.71 -12.31
N LEU A 171 5.43 3.65 -11.00
CA LEU A 171 5.71 2.40 -10.29
C LEU A 171 4.56 1.41 -10.47
N ALA A 172 3.32 1.87 -10.26
CA ALA A 172 2.15 1.01 -10.37
C ALA A 172 1.92 0.51 -11.80
N MET A 173 2.11 1.36 -12.82
CA MET A 173 2.01 0.97 -14.22
C MET A 173 3.04 -0.10 -14.57
N VAL A 174 4.29 0.06 -14.12
CA VAL A 174 5.36 -0.92 -14.34
C VAL A 174 5.03 -2.24 -13.63
N VAL A 175 4.73 -2.20 -12.33
CA VAL A 175 4.45 -3.41 -11.54
C VAL A 175 3.21 -4.14 -12.08
N GLN A 176 2.12 -3.43 -12.33
CA GLN A 176 0.88 -4.02 -12.84
C GLN A 176 1.08 -4.67 -14.22
N SER A 177 1.82 -3.99 -15.11
CA SER A 177 2.09 -4.48 -16.47
C SER A 177 3.04 -5.67 -16.49
N LEU A 178 4.05 -5.71 -15.59
CA LEU A 178 4.96 -6.84 -15.47
C LEU A 178 4.30 -8.05 -14.81
N LEU A 179 3.44 -7.83 -13.80
CA LEU A 179 2.74 -8.91 -13.11
C LEU A 179 1.63 -9.52 -13.98
N ASN A 180 0.83 -8.68 -14.65
CA ASN A 180 -0.22 -9.01 -15.63
C ASN A 180 -1.16 -10.21 -15.29
N ARG A 181 -1.38 -10.50 -14.00
CA ARG A 181 -2.23 -11.62 -13.57
C ARG A 181 -2.99 -11.40 -12.26
N THR A 182 -2.81 -10.23 -11.63
CA THR A 182 -3.41 -9.89 -10.34
C THR A 182 -4.04 -8.50 -10.42
N PRO A 183 -5.33 -8.39 -10.78
CA PRO A 183 -5.99 -7.10 -10.97
C PRO A 183 -6.19 -6.31 -9.67
N THR A 184 -6.20 -6.98 -8.51
CA THR A 184 -6.38 -6.33 -7.21
C THR A 184 -5.25 -5.36 -6.85
N TYR A 185 -4.05 -5.53 -7.43
CA TYR A 185 -2.97 -4.54 -7.29
C TYR A 185 -3.39 -3.20 -7.90
N GLY A 186 -3.72 -3.19 -9.19
CA GLY A 186 -4.16 -2.00 -9.90
C GLY A 186 -5.42 -1.38 -9.31
N LEU A 187 -6.39 -2.20 -8.88
CA LEU A 187 -7.62 -1.74 -8.24
C LEU A 187 -7.32 -0.86 -7.01
N THR A 188 -6.35 -1.25 -6.19
CA THR A 188 -6.04 -0.55 -4.95
C THR A 188 -5.24 0.72 -5.18
N VAL A 189 -4.38 0.72 -6.21
CA VAL A 189 -3.72 1.95 -6.65
C VAL A 189 -4.74 2.94 -7.19
N ILE A 190 -5.70 2.48 -8.01
CA ILE A 190 -6.79 3.33 -8.52
C ILE A 190 -7.58 3.94 -7.34
N TRP A 191 -7.92 3.14 -6.34
CA TRP A 191 -8.55 3.62 -5.11
C TRP A 191 -7.74 4.74 -4.43
N ALA A 192 -6.43 4.55 -4.26
CA ALA A 192 -5.55 5.56 -3.67
C ALA A 192 -5.48 6.84 -4.51
N LEU A 193 -5.36 6.73 -5.84
CA LEU A 193 -5.30 7.87 -6.75
C LEU A 193 -6.61 8.66 -6.79
N ILE A 194 -7.77 7.98 -6.76
CA ILE A 194 -9.06 8.64 -6.63
C ILE A 194 -9.12 9.44 -5.33
N ALA A 195 -8.63 8.87 -4.22
CA ALA A 195 -8.63 9.58 -2.95
C ALA A 195 -7.66 10.77 -2.91
N VAL A 196 -6.52 10.71 -3.60
CA VAL A 196 -5.65 11.88 -3.82
C VAL A 196 -6.39 12.94 -4.64
N ALA A 197 -7.13 12.54 -5.68
CA ALA A 197 -7.93 13.47 -6.46
C ALA A 197 -9.01 14.16 -5.63
N VAL A 198 -9.75 13.41 -4.81
CA VAL A 198 -10.77 13.96 -3.91
C VAL A 198 -10.16 14.91 -2.88
N HIS A 199 -8.99 14.61 -2.32
CA HIS A 199 -8.31 15.49 -1.37
C HIS A 199 -7.93 16.85 -1.98
N ASN A 200 -7.61 16.86 -3.28
CA ASN A 200 -7.14 18.05 -3.99
C ASN A 200 -8.22 18.71 -4.86
N TRP A 201 -9.47 18.26 -4.77
CA TRP A 201 -10.55 18.80 -5.58
C TRP A 201 -10.95 20.20 -5.10
N ASP A 202 -11.25 21.12 -6.02
CA ASP A 202 -11.60 22.52 -5.75
C ASP A 202 -10.62 23.26 -4.82
N SER A 203 -9.33 22.89 -4.86
CA SER A 203 -8.26 23.50 -4.07
C SER A 203 -7.20 24.18 -4.96
N ALA A 204 -6.28 24.93 -4.36
CA ALA A 204 -5.13 25.51 -5.06
C ALA A 204 -4.22 24.45 -5.73
N THR A 205 -4.37 23.18 -5.38
CA THR A 205 -3.63 22.03 -5.92
C THR A 205 -4.46 21.15 -6.84
N THR A 206 -5.54 21.69 -7.44
CA THR A 206 -6.40 20.99 -8.41
C THR A 206 -5.62 20.30 -9.55
N GLY A 207 -4.46 20.82 -9.96
CA GLY A 207 -3.61 20.13 -10.93
C GLY A 207 -3.08 18.76 -10.46
N VAL A 208 -2.84 18.58 -9.16
CA VAL A 208 -2.51 17.26 -8.56
C VAL A 208 -3.71 16.32 -8.65
N ALA A 209 -4.94 16.85 -8.48
CA ALA A 209 -6.15 16.05 -8.65
C ALA A 209 -6.28 15.51 -10.07
N TRP A 210 -6.04 16.36 -11.09
CA TRP A 210 -6.05 15.93 -12.48
C TRP A 210 -4.95 14.90 -12.79
N LEU A 211 -3.73 15.09 -12.27
CA LEU A 211 -2.67 14.10 -12.41
C LEU A 211 -3.10 12.73 -11.85
N ALA A 212 -3.68 12.72 -10.65
CA ALA A 212 -4.13 11.49 -10.02
C ALA A 212 -5.28 10.83 -10.79
N LEU A 213 -6.26 11.58 -11.29
CA LEU A 213 -7.36 11.05 -12.11
C LEU A 213 -6.86 10.47 -13.43
N ILE A 214 -5.97 11.16 -14.13
CA ILE A 214 -5.36 10.67 -15.37
C ILE A 214 -4.59 9.37 -15.09
N GLY A 215 -3.83 9.33 -14.00
CA GLY A 215 -3.15 8.12 -13.54
C GLY A 215 -4.12 6.97 -13.24
N ALA A 216 -5.23 7.25 -12.56
CA ALA A 216 -6.26 6.26 -12.24
C ALA A 216 -6.89 5.68 -13.52
N VAL A 217 -7.22 6.53 -14.50
CA VAL A 217 -7.74 6.10 -15.80
C VAL A 217 -6.70 5.29 -16.58
N ALA A 218 -5.43 5.73 -16.61
CA ALA A 218 -4.35 5.02 -17.28
C ALA A 218 -4.13 3.61 -16.71
N MET A 219 -4.30 3.44 -15.39
CA MET A 219 -4.20 2.15 -14.70
C MET A 219 -5.31 1.15 -15.05
N VAL A 220 -6.47 1.61 -15.54
CA VAL A 220 -7.61 0.71 -15.87
C VAL A 220 -7.21 -0.33 -16.92
N LEU A 221 -6.49 0.07 -17.98
CA LEU A 221 -6.13 -0.83 -19.07
C LEU A 221 -5.25 -2.00 -18.61
N PRO A 222 -4.07 -1.80 -17.98
CA PRO A 222 -3.24 -2.91 -17.50
C PRO A 222 -3.93 -3.71 -16.38
N MET A 223 -4.79 -3.09 -15.56
CA MET A 223 -5.61 -3.82 -14.59
C MET A 223 -6.59 -4.78 -15.28
N VAL A 224 -7.38 -4.31 -16.25
CA VAL A 224 -8.36 -5.13 -16.97
C VAL A 224 -7.68 -6.23 -17.77
N ARG A 225 -6.52 -5.97 -18.38
CA ARG A 225 -5.72 -7.00 -19.07
C ARG A 225 -5.33 -8.13 -18.12
N SER A 226 -4.90 -7.78 -16.90
CA SER A 226 -4.52 -8.79 -15.90
C SER A 226 -5.67 -9.63 -15.36
N ALA A 227 -6.92 -9.15 -15.46
CA ALA A 227 -8.10 -9.89 -15.03
C ALA A 227 -8.52 -10.98 -16.03
N ARG A 228 -8.03 -10.91 -17.27
CA ARG A 228 -8.35 -11.86 -18.35
C ARG A 228 -7.41 -13.08 -18.38
N VAL A 229 -6.39 -13.09 -17.53
CA VAL A 229 -5.35 -14.13 -17.41
C VAL A 229 -5.57 -14.92 -16.12
#